data_AF-A0A9D2GWJ6-F1
#
_entry.id   AF-A0A9D2GWJ6-F1
#
_cell.length_a   1.000
_cell.length_b   1.000
_cell.length_c   1.000
_cell.angle_alpha   90.00
_cell.angle_beta   90.00
_cell.angle_gamma   90.00
#
_symmetry.space_group_name_H-M   'P 1'
#
loop_
_entity.id
_entity.type
_entity.pdbx_description
1 polymer ?
#
loop_
_entity_poly.entity_id
_entity_poly.type
_entity_poly.pdbx_seq_one_letter_code
_entity_poly.pdbx_strand_id
1 'polypeptide(L)'
;MDLELAIKNRRAIRKYNDVLVSEQEINKIIEAGTWAPSACNIQGWHFIVLNKDDLVNIIKKGGGATFLKNINQAILVIYDRTSDNTEYMDYIQSGAACIENMLLMAYSMNIGTCWVNNLPSKRELRKMLNIPWYYDPIGLVTIGKYEQKINERKRKYDLNDLISYGKYDGLNKHGPNRGFIKMYIRRLMRNIYYKMPFKTTLIKLFGQLEKKFDN
;
A
#
# COMPACT_ATOMS: atom_id res chain seq x y z
N MET A 1 4.63 -2.59 -23.80
CA MET A 1 5.46 -1.57 -23.15
C MET A 1 6.74 -2.24 -22.71
N ASP A 2 7.87 -1.53 -22.76
CA ASP A 2 9.14 -2.05 -22.26
C ASP A 2 9.11 -2.23 -20.72
N LEU A 3 9.66 -3.34 -20.22
CA LEU A 3 9.61 -3.69 -18.79
C LEU A 3 10.44 -2.73 -17.95
N GLU A 4 11.63 -2.36 -18.42
CA GLU A 4 12.51 -1.44 -17.70
C GLU A 4 11.84 -0.06 -17.57
N LEU A 5 11.19 0.39 -18.65
CA LEU A 5 10.38 1.59 -18.66
C LEU A 5 9.23 1.51 -17.64
N ALA A 6 8.55 0.36 -17.56
CA ALA A 6 7.49 0.10 -16.58
C ALA A 6 7.96 0.34 -15.15
N ILE A 7 9.06 -0.34 -14.80
CA ILE A 7 9.67 -0.31 -13.46
C ILE A 7 10.14 1.12 -13.14
N LYS A 8 10.77 1.80 -14.10
CA LYS A 8 11.33 3.14 -13.88
C LYS A 8 10.28 4.24 -13.80
N ASN A 9 9.16 4.13 -14.52
CA ASN A 9 8.20 5.24 -14.66
C ASN A 9 6.89 5.09 -13.91
N ARG A 10 6.54 3.89 -13.45
CA ARG A 10 5.36 3.70 -12.59
C ARG A 10 5.44 4.61 -11.36
N ARG A 11 4.37 5.37 -11.08
CA ARG A 11 4.26 6.23 -9.88
C ARG A 11 2.92 6.03 -9.19
N ALA A 12 2.87 6.36 -7.91
CA ALA A 12 1.64 6.40 -7.16
C ALA A 12 0.72 7.51 -7.70
N ILE A 13 -0.44 7.11 -8.24
CA ILE A 13 -1.50 8.00 -8.67
C ILE A 13 -2.55 8.07 -7.54
N ARG A 14 -2.99 9.27 -7.17
CA ARG A 14 -3.96 9.48 -6.07
C ARG A 14 -5.15 10.35 -6.46
N LYS A 15 -5.22 10.69 -7.74
CA LYS A 15 -6.29 11.45 -8.36
C LYS A 15 -6.62 10.74 -9.67
N TYR A 16 -7.88 10.38 -9.81
CA TYR A 16 -8.40 9.66 -10.96
C TYR A 16 -9.54 10.49 -11.56
N ASN A 17 -9.82 10.27 -12.84
CA ASN A 17 -11.06 10.73 -13.45
C ASN A 17 -12.21 9.77 -13.10
N ASP A 18 -13.45 10.15 -13.41
CA ASP A 18 -14.65 9.39 -13.01
C ASP A 18 -14.87 8.12 -13.84
N VAL A 19 -14.05 7.88 -14.86
CA VAL A 19 -14.10 6.68 -15.69
C VAL A 19 -13.62 5.48 -14.89
N LEU A 20 -14.51 4.50 -14.74
CA LEU A 20 -14.21 3.24 -14.06
C LEU A 20 -13.29 2.36 -14.91
N VAL A 21 -12.43 1.62 -14.22
CA VAL A 21 -11.67 0.51 -14.78
C VAL A 21 -12.63 -0.65 -15.00
N SER A 22 -12.60 -1.24 -16.18
CA SER A 22 -13.49 -2.37 -16.52
C SER A 22 -13.10 -3.63 -15.73
N GLU A 23 -14.06 -4.54 -15.56
CA GLU A 23 -13.81 -5.82 -14.88
C GLU A 23 -12.71 -6.64 -15.58
N GLN A 24 -12.68 -6.64 -16.91
CA GLN A 24 -11.65 -7.33 -17.68
C GLN A 24 -10.25 -6.77 -17.40
N GLU A 25 -10.13 -5.45 -17.25
CA GLU A 25 -8.86 -4.82 -16.89
C GLU A 25 -8.45 -5.13 -15.45
N ILE A 26 -9.41 -5.14 -14.51
CA ILE A 26 -9.18 -5.55 -13.12
C ILE A 26 -8.69 -6.99 -13.05
N ASN A 27 -9.33 -7.91 -13.78
CA ASN A 27 -8.95 -9.31 -13.81
C ASN A 27 -7.54 -9.51 -14.38
N LYS A 28 -7.18 -8.78 -15.45
CA LYS A 28 -5.80 -8.78 -15.98
C LYS A 28 -4.78 -8.28 -14.95
N ILE A 29 -5.11 -7.25 -14.19
CA ILE A 29 -4.24 -6.73 -13.13
C ILE A 29 -4.04 -7.77 -12.03
N ILE A 30 -5.13 -8.41 -11.58
CA ILE A 30 -5.10 -9.46 -10.55
C ILE A 30 -4.29 -10.66 -11.03
N GLU A 31 -4.55 -11.16 -12.24
CA GLU A 31 -3.84 -12.27 -12.86
C GLU A 31 -2.33 -12.02 -12.94
N ALA A 32 -1.90 -10.82 -13.34
CA ALA A 32 -0.48 -10.46 -13.31
C ALA A 32 0.10 -10.54 -11.89
N GLY A 33 -0.68 -10.15 -10.88
CA GLY A 33 -0.33 -10.32 -9.47
C GLY A 33 -0.04 -11.77 -9.09
N THR A 34 -0.85 -12.72 -9.56
CA THR A 34 -0.70 -14.15 -9.23
C THR A 34 0.54 -14.81 -9.83
N TRP A 35 1.19 -14.16 -10.80
CA TRP A 35 2.48 -14.59 -11.34
C TRP A 35 3.68 -14.23 -10.45
N ALA A 36 3.45 -13.59 -9.30
CA ALA A 36 4.51 -13.31 -8.33
C ALA A 36 5.00 -14.60 -7.64
N PRO A 37 6.28 -14.67 -7.23
CA PRO A 37 6.77 -15.77 -6.42
C PRO A 37 6.02 -15.83 -5.08
N SER A 38 5.77 -17.04 -4.62
CA SER A 38 5.10 -17.32 -3.34
C SER A 38 5.97 -18.26 -2.52
N ALA A 39 6.13 -17.96 -1.23
CA ALA A 39 6.85 -18.82 -0.31
C ALA A 39 6.25 -20.23 -0.29
N CYS A 40 7.10 -21.25 -0.41
CA CYS A 40 6.71 -22.66 -0.53
C CYS A 40 5.65 -22.93 -1.62
N ASN A 41 5.52 -22.03 -2.60
CA ASN A 41 4.48 -22.06 -3.64
C ASN A 41 3.04 -22.13 -3.10
N ILE A 42 2.78 -21.56 -1.91
CA ILE A 42 1.47 -21.59 -1.23
C ILE A 42 0.37 -20.91 -2.04
N GLN A 43 0.71 -19.81 -2.73
CA GLN A 43 -0.23 -19.04 -3.57
C GLN A 43 -1.49 -18.58 -2.82
N GLY A 44 -1.35 -18.27 -1.53
CA GLY A 44 -2.45 -17.97 -0.61
C GLY A 44 -3.06 -16.58 -0.76
N TRP A 45 -3.01 -15.97 -1.95
CA TRP A 45 -3.60 -14.66 -2.20
C TRP A 45 -5.11 -14.75 -2.38
N HIS A 46 -5.81 -13.71 -1.93
CA HIS A 46 -7.20 -13.48 -2.28
C HIS A 46 -7.41 -11.97 -2.47
N PHE A 47 -8.39 -11.62 -3.28
CA PHE A 47 -8.59 -10.25 -3.76
C PHE A 47 -10.04 -9.84 -3.52
N ILE A 48 -10.24 -8.70 -2.86
CA ILE A 48 -11.56 -8.11 -2.68
C ILE A 48 -11.61 -6.84 -3.49
N VAL A 49 -12.39 -6.85 -4.58
CA VAL A 49 -12.64 -5.66 -5.39
C VAL A 49 -13.68 -4.80 -4.67
N LEU A 50 -13.33 -3.56 -4.39
CA LEU A 50 -14.11 -2.62 -3.59
C LEU A 50 -14.54 -1.44 -4.46
N ASN A 51 -15.80 -1.04 -4.30
CA ASN A 51 -16.35 0.15 -4.95
C ASN A 51 -16.23 1.39 -4.02
N LYS A 52 -16.76 2.53 -4.50
CA LYS A 52 -16.75 3.80 -3.77
C LYS A 52 -17.42 3.71 -2.39
N ASP A 53 -18.57 3.05 -2.31
CA ASP A 53 -19.33 2.96 -1.06
C ASP A 53 -18.61 2.11 -0.02
N ASP A 54 -17.98 1.01 -0.45
CA ASP A 54 -17.13 0.20 0.41
C ASP A 54 -15.95 1.01 0.97
N LEU A 55 -15.28 1.78 0.10
CA LEU A 55 -14.16 2.64 0.48
C LEU A 55 -14.56 3.74 1.45
N VAL A 56 -15.70 4.40 1.22
CA VAL A 56 -16.26 5.39 2.13
C VAL A 56 -16.56 4.76 3.50
N ASN A 57 -17.09 3.54 3.52
CA ASN A 57 -17.34 2.81 4.76
C ASN A 57 -16.05 2.49 5.52
N ILE A 58 -15.00 2.05 4.83
CA ILE A 58 -13.65 1.82 5.40
C ILE A 58 -13.12 3.08 6.09
N ILE A 59 -13.19 4.22 5.42
CA ILE A 59 -12.71 5.50 5.96
C ILE A 59 -13.53 5.93 7.19
N LYS A 60 -14.86 5.86 7.09
CA LYS A 60 -15.77 6.29 8.17
C LYS A 60 -15.59 5.48 9.45
N LYS A 61 -15.40 4.17 9.36
CA LYS A 61 -15.42 3.26 10.52
C LYS A 61 -14.06 3.04 11.18
N GLY A 62 -12.94 3.19 10.46
CA GLY A 62 -11.62 2.79 10.98
C GLY A 62 -10.46 3.75 10.72
N GLY A 63 -10.70 4.87 10.04
CA GLY A 63 -9.65 5.80 9.61
C GLY A 63 -8.85 5.24 8.42
N GLY A 64 -8.27 6.12 7.63
CA GLY A 64 -7.51 5.76 6.43
C GLY A 64 -6.99 7.00 5.74
N ALA A 65 -6.16 6.83 4.71
CA ALA A 65 -5.64 7.96 3.94
C ALA A 65 -6.79 8.83 3.41
N THR A 66 -6.70 10.14 3.61
CA THR A 66 -7.83 11.07 3.36
C THR A 66 -8.26 11.10 1.90
N PHE A 67 -7.33 10.87 0.98
CA PHE A 67 -7.58 10.86 -0.47
C PHE A 67 -8.47 9.68 -0.92
N LEU A 68 -8.60 8.63 -0.11
CA LEU A 68 -9.47 7.48 -0.42
C LEU A 68 -10.94 7.88 -0.64
N LYS A 69 -11.37 9.04 -0.10
CA LYS A 69 -12.74 9.56 -0.27
C LYS A 69 -13.12 9.84 -1.71
N ASN A 70 -12.12 10.09 -2.57
CA ASN A 70 -12.31 10.46 -3.97
C ASN A 70 -11.98 9.30 -4.91
N ILE A 71 -11.88 8.07 -4.38
CA ILE A 71 -11.52 6.88 -5.15
C ILE A 71 -12.79 6.09 -5.45
N ASN A 72 -12.95 5.69 -6.70
CA ASN A 72 -14.14 4.97 -7.16
C ASN A 72 -13.97 3.44 -7.10
N GLN A 73 -12.74 2.94 -7.26
CA GLN A 73 -12.43 1.50 -7.25
C GLN A 73 -11.08 1.22 -6.56
N ALA A 74 -11.01 0.09 -5.88
CA ALA A 74 -9.77 -0.42 -5.31
C ALA A 74 -9.80 -1.95 -5.21
N ILE A 75 -8.64 -2.56 -4.99
CA ILE A 75 -8.48 -3.98 -4.75
C ILE A 75 -7.77 -4.14 -3.40
N LEU A 76 -8.43 -4.76 -2.42
CA LEU A 76 -7.77 -5.17 -1.19
C LEU A 76 -7.11 -6.53 -1.43
N VAL A 77 -5.79 -6.56 -1.32
CA VAL A 77 -5.02 -7.81 -1.37
C VAL A 77 -4.92 -8.35 0.04
N ILE A 78 -5.41 -9.58 0.21
CA ILE A 78 -5.29 -10.34 1.45
C ILE A 78 -4.49 -11.61 1.16
N TYR A 79 -3.81 -12.14 2.17
CA TYR A 79 -2.98 -13.33 2.00
C TYR A 79 -3.12 -14.26 3.21
N ASP A 80 -3.12 -15.57 2.95
CA ASP A 80 -3.15 -16.60 3.98
C ASP A 80 -1.89 -16.56 4.86
N ARG A 81 -2.09 -16.24 6.14
CA ARG A 81 -1.00 -16.15 7.11
C ARG A 81 -0.76 -17.45 7.88
N THR A 82 -1.32 -18.59 7.43
CA THR A 82 -0.92 -19.91 7.93
C THR A 82 0.43 -20.29 7.33
N SER A 83 1.48 -19.66 7.83
CA SER A 83 2.86 -20.07 7.59
C SER A 83 3.53 -20.41 8.91
N ASP A 84 4.35 -21.46 8.88
CA ASP A 84 5.25 -21.83 9.97
C ASP A 84 6.45 -20.87 10.07
N ASN A 85 6.77 -20.15 8.99
CA ASN A 85 7.82 -19.14 8.94
C ASN A 85 7.37 -17.76 9.44
N THR A 86 7.06 -17.69 10.73
CA THR A 86 6.57 -16.45 11.36
C THR A 86 7.64 -15.35 11.50
N GLU A 87 8.93 -15.71 11.53
CA GLU A 87 10.04 -14.77 11.70
C GLU A 87 10.24 -13.89 10.45
N TYR A 88 10.21 -14.51 9.27
CA TYR A 88 10.42 -13.78 8.02
C TYR A 88 9.14 -13.15 7.46
N MET A 89 7.97 -13.50 7.99
CA MET A 89 6.67 -12.97 7.55
C MET A 89 6.46 -13.15 6.04
N ASP A 90 6.75 -14.35 5.55
CA ASP A 90 6.72 -14.74 4.14
C ASP A 90 5.40 -14.41 3.40
N TYR A 91 4.27 -14.47 4.08
CA TYR A 91 2.95 -14.08 3.58
C TYR A 91 2.89 -12.59 3.21
N ILE A 92 3.56 -11.72 3.97
CA ILE A 92 3.69 -10.29 3.64
C ILE A 92 4.57 -10.12 2.43
N GLN A 93 5.70 -10.83 2.35
CA GLN A 93 6.63 -10.72 1.22
C GLN A 93 5.98 -11.20 -0.08
N SER A 94 5.26 -12.32 -0.03
CA SER A 94 4.54 -12.90 -1.18
C SER A 94 3.41 -11.96 -1.63
N GLY A 95 2.60 -11.46 -0.69
CA GLY A 95 1.57 -10.47 -1.01
C GLY A 95 2.13 -9.15 -1.53
N ALA A 96 3.30 -8.72 -1.05
CA ALA A 96 3.98 -7.52 -1.52
C ALA A 96 4.48 -7.66 -2.97
N ALA A 97 5.07 -8.80 -3.31
CA ALA A 97 5.50 -9.12 -4.68
C ALA A 97 4.30 -9.18 -5.63
N CYS A 98 3.20 -9.81 -5.20
CA CYS A 98 1.93 -9.81 -5.92
C CYS A 98 1.45 -8.39 -6.23
N ILE A 99 1.42 -7.51 -5.23
CA ILE A 99 1.02 -6.12 -5.45
C ILE A 99 1.94 -5.44 -6.46
N GLU A 100 3.27 -5.57 -6.38
CA GLU A 100 4.15 -4.88 -7.34
C GLU A 100 3.89 -5.32 -8.79
N ASN A 101 3.66 -6.61 -9.04
CA ASN A 101 3.25 -7.10 -10.36
C ASN A 101 1.93 -6.47 -10.82
N MET A 102 0.91 -6.38 -9.95
CA MET A 102 -0.35 -5.70 -10.25
C MET A 102 -0.11 -4.24 -10.64
N LEU A 103 0.74 -3.52 -9.92
CA LEU A 103 1.01 -2.11 -10.19
C LEU A 103 1.73 -1.91 -11.54
N LEU A 104 2.64 -2.82 -11.91
CA LEU A 104 3.34 -2.79 -13.20
C LEU A 104 2.39 -3.12 -14.37
N MET A 105 1.53 -4.12 -14.21
CA MET A 105 0.52 -4.46 -15.21
C MET A 105 -0.45 -3.30 -15.44
N ALA A 106 -0.98 -2.72 -14.36
CA ALA A 106 -1.87 -1.56 -14.45
C ALA A 106 -1.19 -0.38 -15.18
N TYR A 107 0.08 -0.10 -14.86
CA TYR A 107 0.84 0.94 -15.56
C TYR A 107 0.98 0.66 -17.07
N SER A 108 1.19 -0.60 -17.47
CA SER A 108 1.27 -1.00 -18.89
C SER A 108 -0.02 -0.78 -19.67
N MET A 109 -1.15 -0.72 -18.96
CA MET A 109 -2.49 -0.50 -19.50
C MET A 109 -2.95 0.96 -19.33
N ASN A 110 -2.03 1.86 -18.96
CA ASN A 110 -2.30 3.25 -18.61
C ASN A 110 -3.39 3.41 -17.52
N ILE A 111 -3.37 2.52 -16.53
CA ILE A 111 -4.22 2.58 -15.34
C ILE A 111 -3.36 3.06 -14.17
N GLY A 112 -3.84 4.10 -13.49
CA GLY A 112 -3.17 4.69 -12.35
C GLY A 112 -3.42 3.83 -11.13
N THR A 113 -2.39 3.67 -10.30
CA THR A 113 -2.49 2.90 -9.06
C THR A 113 -1.75 3.55 -7.90
N CYS A 114 -2.21 3.28 -6.69
CA CYS A 114 -1.45 3.58 -5.47
C CYS A 114 -1.66 2.49 -4.43
N TRP A 115 -0.56 1.94 -3.93
CA TRP A 115 -0.53 1.02 -2.80
C TRP A 115 -0.66 1.80 -1.48
N VAL A 116 -1.69 1.48 -0.71
CA VAL A 116 -2.06 2.14 0.54
C VAL A 116 -2.06 1.14 1.70
N ASN A 117 -1.27 1.45 2.73
CA ASN A 117 -1.24 0.72 4.01
C ASN A 117 -1.72 1.59 5.19
N ASN A 118 -2.04 2.87 4.95
CA ASN A 118 -2.73 3.71 5.94
C ASN A 118 -4.23 3.39 5.89
N LEU A 119 -4.59 2.26 6.50
CA LEU A 119 -5.91 1.66 6.55
C LEU A 119 -6.36 1.48 8.01
N PRO A 120 -7.62 1.11 8.26
CA PRO A 120 -8.05 0.64 9.58
C PRO A 120 -7.19 -0.51 10.09
N SER A 121 -7.36 -0.85 11.37
CA SER A 121 -6.70 -2.04 11.90
C SER A 121 -7.11 -3.29 11.13
N LYS A 122 -6.19 -4.26 11.00
CA LYS A 122 -6.46 -5.56 10.35
C LYS A 122 -7.71 -6.24 10.94
N ARG A 123 -7.93 -6.10 12.26
CA ARG A 123 -9.13 -6.61 12.95
C ARG A 123 -10.42 -5.96 12.45
N GLU A 124 -10.43 -4.64 12.28
CA GLU A 124 -11.59 -3.91 11.76
C GLU A 124 -11.87 -4.27 10.31
N LEU A 125 -10.84 -4.32 9.46
CA LEU A 125 -10.98 -4.76 8.07
C LEU A 125 -11.59 -6.15 7.98
N ARG A 126 -11.11 -7.11 8.80
CA ARG A 126 -11.68 -8.45 8.84
C ARG A 126 -13.16 -8.46 9.20
N LYS A 127 -13.54 -7.73 10.25
CA LYS A 127 -14.94 -7.64 10.66
C LYS A 127 -15.81 -6.98 9.59
N MET A 128 -15.31 -5.92 8.94
CA MET A 128 -16.08 -5.14 7.97
C MET A 128 -16.30 -5.88 6.66
N LEU A 129 -15.31 -6.64 6.21
CA LEU A 129 -15.31 -7.33 4.92
C LEU A 129 -15.48 -8.85 5.06
N ASN A 130 -15.86 -9.32 6.25
CA ASN A 130 -16.06 -10.73 6.56
C ASN A 130 -14.84 -11.63 6.23
N ILE A 131 -13.63 -11.09 6.40
CA ILE A 131 -12.39 -11.81 6.10
C ILE A 131 -12.07 -12.77 7.25
N PRO A 132 -11.78 -14.06 6.97
CA PRO A 132 -11.37 -15.02 8.00
C PRO A 132 -10.13 -14.59 8.78
N TRP A 133 -10.00 -15.08 10.02
CA TRP A 133 -8.89 -14.70 10.91
C TRP A 133 -7.51 -15.07 10.35
N TYR A 134 -7.45 -16.14 9.57
CA TYR A 134 -6.22 -16.68 8.96
C TYR A 134 -5.85 -16.00 7.64
N TYR A 135 -6.66 -15.07 7.13
CA TYR A 135 -6.24 -14.14 6.09
C TYR A 135 -5.78 -12.83 6.72
N ASP A 136 -4.69 -12.27 6.21
CA ASP A 136 -4.17 -10.98 6.64
C ASP A 136 -4.28 -9.94 5.51
N PRO A 137 -4.88 -8.76 5.77
CA PRO A 137 -4.81 -7.64 4.84
C PRO A 137 -3.37 -7.19 4.61
N ILE A 138 -2.90 -7.28 3.36
CA ILE A 138 -1.53 -6.91 2.97
C ILE A 138 -1.48 -5.44 2.56
N GLY A 139 -2.42 -5.00 1.73
CA GLY A 139 -2.50 -3.63 1.26
C GLY A 139 -3.69 -3.39 0.35
N LEU A 140 -4.12 -2.13 0.28
CA LEU A 140 -5.15 -1.68 -0.64
C LEU A 140 -4.48 -1.08 -1.88
N VAL A 141 -4.86 -1.54 -3.06
CA VAL A 141 -4.43 -0.98 -4.34
C VAL A 141 -5.59 -0.17 -4.90
N THR A 142 -5.50 1.16 -4.81
CA THR A 142 -6.45 2.02 -5.53
C THR A 142 -6.20 1.91 -7.03
N ILE A 143 -7.26 1.95 -7.83
CA ILE A 143 -7.19 1.86 -9.29
C ILE A 143 -8.09 2.92 -9.91
N GLY A 144 -7.68 3.43 -11.07
CA GLY A 144 -8.49 4.39 -11.81
C GLY A 144 -7.80 4.86 -13.08
N LYS A 145 -8.58 5.35 -14.03
CA LYS A 145 -8.02 6.09 -15.16
C LYS A 145 -7.44 7.41 -14.66
N TYR A 146 -6.49 7.97 -15.41
CA TYR A 146 -5.87 9.24 -15.07
C TYR A 146 -5.32 9.92 -16.32
N GLU A 147 -5.29 11.25 -16.30
CA GLU A 147 -4.71 12.08 -17.38
C GLU A 147 -3.48 12.87 -16.90
N GLN A 148 -3.15 12.75 -15.61
CA GLN A 148 -2.03 13.48 -15.03
C GLN A 148 -0.71 13.02 -15.67
N LYS A 149 0.06 13.98 -16.20
CA LYS A 149 1.44 13.75 -16.62
C LYS A 149 2.29 13.31 -15.42
N ILE A 150 2.90 12.14 -15.54
CA ILE A 150 3.80 11.62 -14.52
C ILE A 150 5.14 12.35 -14.66
N ASN A 151 5.49 13.14 -13.64
CA ASN A 151 6.80 13.78 -13.59
C ASN A 151 7.88 12.74 -13.29
N GLU A 152 8.98 12.81 -14.03
CA GLU A 152 10.18 12.07 -13.70
C GLU A 152 10.64 12.47 -12.29
N ARG A 153 11.01 11.46 -11.52
CA ARG A 153 11.59 11.64 -10.19
C ARG A 153 12.89 10.88 -10.15
N LYS A 154 13.98 11.62 -9.95
CA LYS A 154 15.29 11.02 -9.69
C LYS A 154 15.22 10.22 -8.38
N ARG A 155 15.92 9.08 -8.35
CA ARG A 155 16.13 8.35 -7.10
C ARG A 155 16.98 9.21 -6.17
N LYS A 156 16.74 9.05 -4.88
CA LYS A 156 17.43 9.84 -3.85
C LYS A 156 18.90 9.44 -3.67
N TYR A 157 19.19 8.17 -3.95
CA TYR A 157 20.47 7.53 -3.71
C TYR A 157 20.92 6.85 -4.99
N ASP A 158 22.23 6.77 -5.19
CA ASP A 158 22.83 6.02 -6.30
C ASP A 158 22.85 4.51 -6.00
N LEU A 159 23.33 3.67 -6.91
CA LEU A 159 23.36 2.22 -6.68
C LEU A 159 24.42 1.82 -5.64
N ASN A 160 25.61 2.44 -5.70
CA ASN A 160 26.74 2.16 -4.82
C ASN A 160 26.48 2.52 -3.35
N ASP A 161 25.53 3.42 -3.15
CA ASP A 161 24.97 3.85 -1.88
C ASP A 161 24.14 2.74 -1.20
N LEU A 162 23.56 1.83 -1.99
CA LEU A 162 22.55 0.86 -1.55
C LEU A 162 23.08 -0.58 -1.45
N ILE A 163 24.31 -0.83 -1.89
CA ILE A 163 24.92 -2.17 -1.94
C ILE A 163 26.10 -2.25 -0.98
N SER A 164 26.15 -3.35 -0.21
CA SER A 164 27.34 -3.81 0.51
C SER A 164 27.64 -5.25 0.10
N TYR A 165 28.91 -5.64 0.07
CA TYR A 165 29.33 -7.01 -0.28
C TYR A 165 29.80 -7.76 0.97
N GLY A 166 29.24 -8.95 1.20
CA GLY A 166 29.56 -9.84 2.32
C GLY A 166 28.99 -9.41 3.68
N LYS A 167 29.19 -8.15 4.08
CA LYS A 167 28.68 -7.58 5.35
C LYS A 167 28.15 -6.17 5.16
N TYR A 168 27.24 -5.75 6.04
CA TYR A 168 26.73 -4.38 6.05
C TYR A 168 27.85 -3.37 6.34
N ASP A 169 28.04 -2.40 5.44
CA ASP A 169 29.05 -1.33 5.56
C ASP A 169 28.41 0.08 5.59
N GLY A 170 27.07 0.15 5.65
CA GLY A 170 26.29 1.37 5.42
C GLY A 170 26.13 2.31 6.63
N LEU A 171 26.86 2.09 7.73
CA LEU A 171 26.70 2.87 8.98
C LEU A 171 26.84 4.40 8.77
N ASN A 172 27.64 4.83 7.79
CA ASN A 172 27.89 6.24 7.49
C ASN A 172 27.29 6.73 6.15
N LYS A 173 26.69 5.84 5.35
CA LYS A 173 26.19 6.19 4.01
C LYS A 173 24.77 6.77 4.08
N HIS A 174 23.84 6.08 4.75
CA HIS A 174 22.41 6.47 4.81
C HIS A 174 21.72 6.18 6.15
N GLY A 175 22.48 6.18 7.24
CA GLY A 175 21.93 6.02 8.60
C GLY A 175 20.78 7.00 8.87
N PRO A 176 19.84 6.67 9.77
CA PRO A 176 18.69 7.53 10.03
C PRO A 176 19.16 8.90 10.56
N ASN A 177 19.22 9.91 9.68
CA ASN A 177 19.27 11.33 10.06
C ASN A 177 18.03 11.74 10.88
N ARG A 178 17.04 10.84 11.00
CA ARG A 178 15.90 10.94 11.90
C ARG A 178 16.31 10.29 13.22
N GLY A 179 16.92 11.07 14.12
CA GLY A 179 17.35 10.59 15.43
C GLY A 179 16.31 9.65 16.07
N PHE A 180 16.76 8.49 16.53
CA PHE A 180 15.94 7.38 17.05
C PHE A 180 14.82 7.85 17.99
N ILE A 181 15.11 8.85 18.83
CA ILE A 181 14.18 9.50 19.75
C ILE A 181 12.96 10.08 19.02
N LYS A 182 13.16 10.80 17.91
CA LYS A 182 12.08 11.41 17.12
C LYS A 182 11.16 10.34 16.50
N MET A 183 11.71 9.19 16.11
CA MET A 183 10.92 8.06 15.61
C MET A 183 10.09 7.43 16.73
N TYR A 184 10.71 7.22 17.90
CA TYR A 184 10.02 6.63 19.05
C TYR A 184 8.87 7.51 19.53
N ILE A 185 9.12 8.82 19.68
CA ILE A 185 8.07 9.81 20.02
C ILE A 185 6.97 9.78 18.97
N ARG A 186 7.29 9.74 17.67
CA ARG A 186 6.26 9.64 16.61
C ARG A 186 5.44 8.36 16.70
N ARG A 187 6.06 7.21 16.98
CA ARG A 187 5.34 5.92 17.19
C ARG A 187 4.40 6.03 18.37
N LEU A 188 4.86 6.58 19.48
CA LEU A 188 4.05 6.82 20.68
C LEU A 188 2.86 7.74 20.37
N MET A 189 3.13 8.90 19.76
CA MET A 189 2.09 9.87 19.36
C MET A 189 1.08 9.25 18.39
N ARG A 190 1.54 8.42 17.44
CA ARG A 190 0.66 7.69 16.52
C ARG A 190 -0.22 6.71 17.30
N ASN A 191 0.35 5.90 18.18
CA ASN A 191 -0.40 4.96 19.01
C ASN A 191 -1.46 5.67 19.88
N ILE A 192 -1.12 6.83 20.46
CA ILE A 192 -2.06 7.66 21.22
C ILE A 192 -3.17 8.19 20.31
N TYR A 193 -2.82 8.77 19.15
CA TYR A 193 -3.77 9.31 18.18
C TYR A 193 -4.81 8.27 17.71
N TYR A 194 -4.40 7.04 17.37
CA TYR A 194 -5.33 6.00 16.92
C TYR A 194 -6.16 5.38 18.05
N LYS A 195 -5.76 5.54 19.33
CA LYS A 195 -6.50 5.04 20.49
C LYS A 195 -7.46 6.07 21.12
N MET A 196 -7.36 7.35 20.76
CA MET A 196 -8.19 8.40 21.36
C MET A 196 -9.64 8.39 20.84
N PRO A 197 -10.65 8.41 21.73
CA PRO A 197 -12.07 8.35 21.34
C PRO A 197 -12.61 9.65 20.73
N PHE A 198 -11.97 10.80 20.97
CA PHE A 198 -12.43 12.13 20.50
C PHE A 198 -11.76 12.58 19.21
N LYS A 199 -11.63 11.65 18.25
CA LYS A 199 -10.95 11.88 16.97
C LYS A 199 -11.46 13.12 16.25
N THR A 200 -12.76 13.42 16.34
CA THR A 200 -13.47 14.52 15.66
C THR A 200 -13.16 15.91 16.22
N THR A 201 -12.99 16.05 17.54
CA THR A 201 -12.77 17.36 18.18
C THR A 201 -11.34 17.88 17.96
N LEU A 202 -10.38 16.97 17.88
CA LEU A 202 -8.95 17.29 17.77
C LEU A 202 -8.42 17.32 16.32
N ILE A 203 -9.26 17.05 15.30
CA ILE A 203 -8.89 17.15 13.87
C ILE A 203 -8.33 18.54 13.54
N LYS A 204 -8.89 19.61 14.14
CA LYS A 204 -8.39 20.98 13.93
C LYS A 204 -6.99 21.20 14.48
N LEU A 205 -6.63 20.53 15.58
CA LEU A 205 -5.32 20.67 16.23
C LEU A 205 -4.24 19.77 15.58
N PHE A 206 -4.61 18.56 15.17
CA PHE A 206 -3.69 17.56 14.62
C PHE A 206 -3.76 17.38 13.09
N GLY A 207 -4.67 18.05 12.38
CA GLY A 207 -4.75 17.99 10.91
C GLY A 207 -3.47 18.43 10.20
N GLN A 208 -2.65 19.27 10.84
CA GLN A 208 -1.30 19.59 10.36
C GLN A 208 -0.32 18.41 10.45
N LEU A 209 -0.50 17.50 11.42
CA LEU A 209 0.27 16.26 11.49
C LEU A 209 -0.20 15.27 10.42
N GLU A 210 -1.51 15.22 10.14
CA GLU A 210 -2.12 14.36 9.11
C GLU A 210 -1.54 14.65 7.71
N LYS A 211 -1.40 15.93 7.31
CA LYS A 211 -0.73 16.35 6.07
C LYS A 211 0.72 15.87 5.93
N LYS A 212 1.42 15.64 7.05
CA LYS A 212 2.81 15.13 7.05
C LYS A 212 2.89 13.62 6.77
N PHE A 213 1.77 12.91 6.85
CA PHE A 213 1.68 11.48 6.57
C PHE A 213 1.06 11.16 5.20
N ASP A 214 0.41 12.14 4.58
CA ASP A 214 -0.24 12.02 3.26
C ASP A 214 0.64 12.47 2.07
N ASN A 215 1.82 13.08 2.32
CA ASN A 215 2.78 13.52 1.29
C ASN A 215 3.82 12.45 0.93
#